data_AF-A0A9Q1N0N0-F1
#
_entry.id   AF-A0A9Q1N0N0-F1
#
_cell.length_a   1.000
_cell.length_b   1.000
_cell.length_c   1.000
_cell.angle_alpha   90.00
_cell.angle_beta   90.00
_cell.angle_gamma   90.00
#
_symmetry.space_group_name_H-M   'P 1'
#
loop_
_entity.id
_entity.type
_entity.pdbx_description
1 polymer ?
#
loop_
_entity_poly.entity_id
_entity_poly.type
_entity_poly.pdbx_seq_one_letter_code
_entity_poly.pdbx_strand_id
1 'polypeptide(L)'
;MKLGTDILSDNNLTGSLPHSLFHSRSLSLLDLSRNRFSGELPENMGKLRGLKMLNISYNGLKGKIPATLGNLESLESIDLSHNTFSGPIPQSFTKLQQLTTLDVSNNHLKDKIPIGGQMDTMDDPTYYANNSGLCGFQIQLNCPDNKPPQVVEPVNESNESWEQSQTKHPFRARNITGVVEKPARSSYTSAFEFS
;
A
#
# COMPACT_ATOMS: atom_id res chain seq x y z
N MET A 1 0.19 40.96 1.26
CA MET A 1 0.27 39.89 2.27
C MET A 1 1.56 39.12 1.99
N LYS A 2 2.51 39.03 2.92
CA LYS A 2 3.78 38.32 2.68
C LYS A 2 3.50 36.83 2.84
N LEU A 3 3.69 36.05 1.77
CA LEU A 3 3.57 34.60 1.82
C LEU A 3 4.71 34.04 2.68
N GLY A 4 4.39 33.11 3.57
CA GLY A 4 5.38 32.40 4.38
C GLY A 4 6.02 31.30 3.56
N THR A 5 7.32 31.10 3.72
CA THR A 5 8.08 30.01 3.09
C THR A 5 8.98 29.43 4.15
N ASP A 6 8.78 28.15 4.49
CA ASP A 6 9.60 27.43 5.44
C ASP A 6 10.38 26.36 4.67
N ILE A 7 11.68 26.61 4.50
CA ILE A 7 12.61 25.68 3.83
C ILE A 7 13.60 25.22 4.89
N LEU A 8 13.49 23.95 5.28
CA LEU A 8 14.37 23.24 6.21
C LEU A 8 14.94 21.97 5.57
N SER A 9 14.95 21.89 4.24
CA SER A 9 15.45 20.74 3.50
C SER A 9 16.95 20.51 3.69
N ASP A 10 17.44 19.31 3.39
CA ASP A 10 18.88 18.97 3.35
C ASP A 10 19.58 19.19 4.70
N ASN A 11 18.95 18.69 5.76
CA ASN A 11 19.47 18.80 7.11
C ASN A 11 19.52 17.44 7.82
N ASN A 12 19.97 17.46 9.06
CA ASN A 12 20.01 16.28 9.92
C ASN A 12 18.93 16.33 11.01
N LEU A 13 17.80 17.02 10.75
CA LEU A 13 16.71 17.15 11.73
C LEU A 13 16.08 15.78 11.98
N THR A 14 15.78 15.50 13.24
CA THR A 14 15.28 14.21 13.70
C THR A 14 13.99 14.38 14.52
N GLY A 15 13.41 13.26 14.95
CA GLY A 15 12.19 13.25 15.76
C GLY A 15 10.92 13.31 14.93
N SER A 16 9.78 13.45 15.60
CA SER A 16 8.49 13.60 14.94
C SER A 16 8.17 15.05 14.63
N LEU A 17 7.32 15.26 13.62
CA LEU A 17 6.84 16.59 13.27
C LEU A 17 5.89 17.09 14.37
N PRO A 18 6.24 18.17 15.09
CA PRO A 18 5.43 18.64 16.20
C PRO A 18 4.14 19.29 15.68
N HIS A 19 3.01 19.03 16.34
CA HIS A 19 1.74 19.67 16.00
C HIS A 19 1.83 21.21 15.95
N SER A 20 2.70 21.81 16.76
CA SER A 20 2.91 23.27 16.81
C SER A 20 3.37 23.87 15.48
N LEU A 21 4.01 23.10 14.59
CA LEU A 21 4.49 23.58 13.29
C LEU A 21 3.34 23.99 12.35
N PHE A 22 2.16 23.39 12.50
CA PHE A 22 1.07 23.49 11.52
C PHE A 22 -0.04 24.47 11.91
N HIS A 23 0.33 25.71 12.26
CA HIS A 23 -0.62 26.76 12.65
C HIS A 23 -0.64 27.98 11.71
N SER A 24 0.33 28.10 10.82
CA SER A 24 0.44 29.26 9.93
C SER A 24 -0.57 29.21 8.79
N ARG A 25 -1.47 30.19 8.71
CA ARG A 25 -2.43 30.31 7.60
C ARG A 25 -1.85 30.94 6.33
N SER A 26 -0.69 31.58 6.43
CA SER A 26 -0.04 32.28 5.32
C SER A 26 1.12 31.50 4.70
N LEU A 27 1.45 30.31 5.23
CA LEU A 27 2.49 29.45 4.69
C LEU A 27 2.08 28.94 3.32
N SER A 28 2.86 29.26 2.29
CA SER A 28 2.60 28.84 0.91
C SER A 28 3.51 27.71 0.44
N LEU A 29 4.70 27.60 1.02
CA LEU A 29 5.67 26.56 0.70
C LEU A 29 6.21 26.00 2.01
N LEU A 30 6.21 24.67 2.10
CA LEU A 30 6.83 23.92 3.18
C LEU A 30 7.72 22.84 2.57
N ASP A 31 9.02 22.99 2.74
CA ASP A 31 10.01 21.98 2.35
C ASP A 31 10.77 21.48 3.58
N LEU A 32 10.51 20.23 3.95
CA LEU A 32 11.17 19.48 5.03
C LEU A 32 11.93 18.27 4.48
N SER A 33 12.16 18.21 3.17
CA SER A 33 12.74 17.04 2.51
C SER A 33 14.18 16.78 2.94
N ARG A 34 14.68 15.55 2.70
CA ARG A 34 16.08 15.17 2.93
C ARG A 34 16.51 15.46 4.38
N ASN A 35 15.73 14.93 5.31
CA ASN A 35 15.98 14.97 6.75
C ASN A 35 15.88 13.55 7.33
N ARG A 36 15.82 13.44 8.66
CA ARG A 36 15.62 12.18 9.38
C ARG A 36 14.36 12.24 10.26
N PHE A 37 13.33 12.96 9.80
CA PHE A 37 12.05 12.98 10.50
C PHE A 37 11.44 11.58 10.52
N SER A 38 10.71 11.27 11.58
CA SER A 38 10.14 9.95 11.84
C SER A 38 8.74 10.07 12.46
N GLY A 39 8.06 8.94 12.65
CA GLY A 39 6.69 8.95 13.17
C GLY A 39 5.67 9.31 12.09
N GLU A 40 4.46 9.67 12.52
CA GLU A 40 3.32 9.89 11.62
C GLU A 40 3.16 11.37 11.25
N LEU A 41 2.50 11.62 10.12
CA LEU A 41 2.06 12.97 9.78
C LEU A 41 0.90 13.39 10.68
N PRO A 42 0.97 14.56 11.31
CA PRO A 42 -0.10 15.00 12.19
C PRO A 42 -1.30 15.55 11.39
N GLU A 43 -2.51 15.16 11.79
CA GLU A 43 -3.78 15.55 11.13
C GLU A 43 -4.00 17.09 11.05
N ASN A 44 -3.39 17.86 11.95
CA ASN A 44 -3.52 19.32 11.90
C ASN A 44 -2.72 19.98 10.77
N MET A 45 -1.90 19.23 10.02
CA MET A 45 -1.30 19.70 8.77
C MET A 45 -2.37 20.16 7.76
N GLY A 46 -3.56 19.56 7.79
CA GLY A 46 -4.73 20.00 7.01
C GLY A 46 -5.30 21.39 7.36
N LYS A 47 -4.67 22.14 8.29
CA LYS A 47 -5.01 23.53 8.63
C LYS A 47 -4.22 24.57 7.82
N LEU A 48 -3.17 24.17 7.09
CA LEU A 48 -2.33 25.07 6.29
C LEU A 48 -3.00 25.51 4.97
N ARG A 49 -4.16 26.16 5.05
CA ARG A 49 -5.03 26.42 3.88
C ARG A 49 -4.39 27.24 2.74
N GLY A 50 -3.34 28.00 3.03
CA GLY A 50 -2.58 28.76 2.02
C GLY A 50 -1.46 27.98 1.34
N LEU A 51 -1.21 26.72 1.75
CA LEU A 51 -0.11 25.92 1.26
C LEU A 51 -0.35 25.51 -0.20
N LYS A 52 0.66 25.78 -1.03
CA LYS A 52 0.70 25.45 -2.46
C LYS A 52 1.66 24.31 -2.75
N MET A 53 2.79 24.28 -2.05
CA MET A 53 3.82 23.26 -2.22
C MET A 53 4.15 22.61 -0.88
N LEU A 54 4.02 21.29 -0.84
CA LEU A 54 4.42 20.45 0.28
C LEU A 54 5.47 19.46 -0.21
N ASN A 55 6.70 19.59 0.30
CA ASN A 55 7.75 18.62 0.06
C ASN A 55 8.25 18.07 1.40
N ILE A 56 8.04 16.78 1.62
CA ILE A 56 8.49 16.06 2.82
C ILE A 56 9.22 14.77 2.46
N SER A 57 9.71 14.68 1.22
CA SER A 57 10.36 13.49 0.69
C SER A 57 11.71 13.20 1.36
N TYR A 58 12.22 11.98 1.17
CA TYR A 58 13.51 11.55 1.73
C TYR A 58 13.57 11.74 3.26
N ASN A 59 12.62 11.12 3.95
CA ASN A 59 12.55 11.07 5.41
C ASN A 59 12.22 9.64 5.88
N GLY A 60 12.08 9.43 7.19
CA GLY A 60 11.63 8.17 7.80
C GLY A 60 10.17 8.23 8.30
N LEU A 61 9.32 9.06 7.68
CA LEU A 61 7.91 9.19 8.09
C LEU A 61 7.14 7.91 7.76
N LYS A 62 6.18 7.56 8.60
CA LYS A 62 5.44 6.30 8.57
C LYS A 62 3.95 6.51 8.85
N GLY A 63 3.20 5.40 8.91
CA GLY A 63 1.76 5.43 9.15
C GLY A 63 0.98 5.78 7.89
N LYS A 64 -0.26 6.24 8.06
CA LYS A 64 -1.14 6.61 6.93
C LYS A 64 -0.92 8.07 6.53
N ILE A 65 -1.18 8.38 5.26
CA ILE A 65 -1.31 9.77 4.81
C ILE A 65 -2.62 10.33 5.38
N PRO A 66 -2.59 11.44 6.15
CA PRO A 66 -3.80 12.02 6.74
C PRO A 66 -4.79 12.48 5.67
N ALA A 67 -6.05 12.05 5.78
CA ALA A 67 -7.10 12.46 4.83
C ALA A 67 -7.37 13.97 4.88
N THR A 68 -7.01 14.63 5.99
CA THR A 68 -7.09 16.08 6.18
C THR A 68 -6.21 16.88 5.23
N LEU A 69 -5.19 16.29 4.59
CA LEU A 69 -4.43 16.96 3.52
C LEU A 69 -5.31 17.32 2.32
N GLY A 70 -6.39 16.55 2.06
CA GLY A 70 -7.39 16.88 1.05
C GLY A 70 -8.21 18.16 1.33
N ASN A 71 -8.01 18.80 2.49
CA ASN A 71 -8.59 20.10 2.81
C ASN A 71 -7.73 21.29 2.34
N LEU A 72 -6.51 21.04 1.87
CA LEU A 72 -5.58 22.09 1.47
C LEU A 72 -5.82 22.50 0.01
N GLU A 73 -6.95 23.16 -0.23
CA GLU A 73 -7.48 23.48 -1.57
C GLU A 73 -6.55 24.29 -2.49
N SER A 74 -5.54 24.95 -1.91
CA SER A 74 -4.51 25.69 -2.67
C SER A 74 -3.31 24.83 -3.09
N LEU A 75 -3.25 23.55 -2.70
CA LEU A 75 -2.13 22.68 -3.04
C LEU A 75 -2.05 22.45 -4.54
N GLU A 76 -0.86 22.72 -5.07
CA GLU A 76 -0.46 22.57 -6.47
C GLU A 76 0.52 21.40 -6.61
N SER A 77 1.38 21.16 -5.61
CA SER A 77 2.38 20.08 -5.64
C SER A 77 2.53 19.42 -4.28
N ILE A 78 2.56 18.08 -4.28
CA ILE A 78 2.82 17.24 -3.11
C ILE A 78 3.93 16.25 -3.46
N ASP A 79 5.02 16.25 -2.69
CA ASP A 79 6.06 15.22 -2.74
C ASP A 79 6.19 14.53 -1.37
N LEU A 80 5.73 13.27 -1.32
CA LEU A 80 5.80 12.36 -0.18
C LEU A 80 6.80 11.21 -0.44
N SER A 81 7.55 11.27 -1.54
CA SER A 81 8.37 10.17 -2.00
C SER A 81 9.47 9.80 -0.99
N HIS A 82 10.00 8.59 -1.10
CA HIS A 82 11.11 8.12 -0.25
C HIS A 82 10.83 8.27 1.26
N ASN A 83 9.72 7.67 1.69
CA ASN A 83 9.32 7.56 3.08
C ASN A 83 8.88 6.11 3.36
N THR A 84 8.20 5.88 4.47
CA THR A 84 7.64 4.56 4.82
C THR A 84 6.14 4.62 5.05
N PHE A 85 5.43 5.52 4.35
CA PHE A 85 3.98 5.61 4.41
C PHE A 85 3.31 4.31 3.98
N SER A 86 2.17 4.01 4.57
CA SER A 86 1.43 2.75 4.41
C SER A 86 -0.07 3.00 4.32
N GLY A 87 -0.81 2.00 3.84
CA GLY A 87 -2.25 2.15 3.58
C GLY A 87 -2.53 2.87 2.26
N PRO A 88 -3.77 3.34 2.05
CA PRO A 88 -4.19 3.94 0.79
C PRO A 88 -3.75 5.39 0.65
N ILE A 89 -3.61 5.84 -0.61
CA ILE A 89 -3.65 7.27 -0.94
C ILE A 89 -5.06 7.78 -0.60
N PRO A 90 -5.21 8.88 0.17
CA PRO A 90 -6.53 9.30 0.62
C PRO A 90 -7.45 9.70 -0.53
N GLN A 91 -8.67 9.15 -0.53
CA GLN A 91 -9.70 9.54 -1.50
C GLN A 91 -10.02 11.05 -1.46
N SER A 92 -9.73 11.73 -0.36
CA SER A 92 -9.89 13.19 -0.24
C SER A 92 -8.98 13.98 -1.18
N PHE A 93 -7.93 13.38 -1.76
CA PHE A 93 -7.06 14.07 -2.72
C PHE A 93 -7.80 14.44 -4.02
N THR A 94 -8.90 13.76 -4.35
CA THR A 94 -9.75 14.13 -5.50
C THR A 94 -10.42 15.48 -5.35
N LYS A 95 -10.44 16.05 -4.13
CA LYS A 95 -10.98 17.40 -3.86
C LYS A 95 -9.99 18.50 -4.22
N LEU A 96 -8.70 18.20 -4.36
CA LEU A 96 -7.65 19.17 -4.59
C LEU A 96 -7.65 19.63 -6.06
N GLN A 97 -8.46 20.66 -6.34
CA GLN A 97 -8.70 21.11 -7.73
C GLN A 97 -7.48 21.75 -8.40
N GLN A 98 -6.49 22.20 -7.63
CA GLN A 98 -5.27 22.85 -8.12
C GLN A 98 -4.06 21.91 -8.20
N LEU A 99 -4.19 20.67 -7.72
CA LEU A 99 -3.08 19.74 -7.65
C LEU A 99 -2.66 19.31 -9.06
N THR A 100 -1.41 19.55 -9.43
CA THR A 100 -0.86 19.14 -10.74
C THR A 100 0.22 18.08 -10.61
N THR A 101 0.77 17.89 -9.42
CA THR A 101 1.86 16.95 -9.16
C THR A 101 1.67 16.28 -7.81
N LEU A 102 1.71 14.94 -7.82
CA LEU A 102 1.69 14.09 -6.64
C LEU A 102 2.75 13.01 -6.79
N ASP A 103 3.87 13.11 -6.09
CA ASP A 103 4.85 12.03 -6.00
C ASP A 103 4.68 11.30 -4.67
N VAL A 104 4.37 10.01 -4.74
CA VAL A 104 4.28 9.10 -3.58
C VAL A 104 5.18 7.89 -3.74
N SER A 105 6.10 7.92 -4.71
CA SER A 105 6.98 6.82 -5.04
C SER A 105 7.86 6.41 -3.86
N ASN A 106 8.34 5.17 -3.85
CA ASN A 106 9.25 4.68 -2.80
C ASN A 106 8.63 4.76 -1.39
N ASN A 107 7.47 4.12 -1.21
CA ASN A 107 6.76 3.98 0.06
C ASN A 107 6.21 2.53 0.19
N HIS A 108 5.33 2.28 1.18
CA HIS A 108 4.62 1.01 1.36
C HIS A 108 3.09 1.18 1.16
N LEU A 109 2.70 2.08 0.24
CA LEU A 109 1.30 2.35 -0.04
C LEU A 109 0.64 1.16 -0.75
N LYS A 110 -0.68 1.05 -0.57
CA LYS A 110 -1.48 -0.06 -1.08
C LYS A 110 -2.88 0.37 -1.48
N ASP A 111 -3.62 -0.57 -2.06
CA ASP A 111 -4.99 -0.41 -2.54
C ASP A 111 -5.09 0.44 -3.82
N LYS A 112 -6.33 0.69 -4.26
CA LYS A 112 -6.62 1.41 -5.50
C LYS A 112 -6.20 2.89 -5.39
N ILE A 113 -5.46 3.39 -6.38
CA ILE A 113 -5.16 4.81 -6.54
C ILE A 113 -6.50 5.56 -6.78
N PRO A 114 -6.79 6.64 -6.02
CA PRO A 114 -8.03 7.40 -6.17
C PRO A 114 -8.27 7.88 -7.60
N ILE A 115 -9.54 7.84 -8.02
CA ILE A 115 -10.00 8.36 -9.32
C ILE A 115 -10.94 9.56 -9.06
N GLY A 116 -10.89 10.56 -9.92
CA GLY A 116 -11.69 11.78 -9.86
C GLY A 116 -10.85 13.07 -9.70
N GLY A 117 -11.32 14.14 -10.33
CA GLY A 117 -10.69 15.46 -10.23
C GLY A 117 -9.30 15.45 -10.88
N GLN A 118 -8.34 16.13 -10.25
CA GLN A 118 -6.95 16.14 -10.78
C GLN A 118 -6.25 14.77 -10.69
N MET A 119 -6.76 13.83 -9.89
CA MET A 119 -6.21 12.47 -9.85
C MET A 119 -6.39 11.71 -11.18
N ASP A 120 -7.29 12.17 -12.04
CA ASP A 120 -7.51 11.59 -13.36
C ASP A 120 -6.43 11.98 -14.37
N THR A 121 -5.71 13.08 -14.13
CA THR A 121 -4.69 13.63 -15.03
C THR A 121 -3.26 13.26 -14.63
N MET A 122 -3.07 12.68 -13.44
CA MET A 122 -1.76 12.27 -12.91
C MET A 122 -1.52 10.79 -13.26
N ASP A 123 -1.23 10.53 -14.54
CA ASP A 123 -1.10 9.18 -15.11
C ASP A 123 0.35 8.75 -15.40
N ASP A 124 1.34 9.53 -14.95
CA ASP A 124 2.75 9.13 -15.00
C ASP A 124 3.04 8.06 -13.92
N PRO A 125 3.37 6.81 -14.30
CA PRO A 125 3.58 5.73 -13.34
C PRO A 125 4.79 5.96 -12.42
N THR A 126 5.74 6.82 -12.80
CA THR A 126 6.96 7.07 -12.02
C THR A 126 6.64 7.68 -10.65
N TYR A 127 5.61 8.52 -10.57
CA TYR A 127 5.14 9.13 -9.33
C TYR A 127 4.53 8.15 -8.32
N TYR A 128 4.20 6.94 -8.75
CA TYR A 128 3.62 5.89 -7.92
C TYR A 128 4.56 4.69 -7.73
N ALA A 129 5.73 4.72 -8.39
CA ALA A 129 6.66 3.61 -8.45
C ALA A 129 7.09 3.12 -7.06
N ASN A 130 7.53 1.87 -6.98
CA ASN A 130 8.05 1.27 -5.74
C ASN A 130 7.04 1.29 -4.58
N ASN A 131 5.75 1.10 -4.88
CA ASN A 131 4.67 0.82 -3.93
C ASN A 131 3.94 -0.45 -4.40
N SER A 132 4.44 -1.64 -4.03
CA SER A 132 3.97 -2.92 -4.59
C SER A 132 2.50 -3.26 -4.30
N GLY A 133 1.87 -2.58 -3.35
CA GLY A 133 0.45 -2.77 -3.02
C GLY A 133 -0.51 -1.88 -3.81
N LEU A 134 -0.02 -0.86 -4.53
CA LEU A 134 -0.87 0.04 -5.30
C LEU A 134 -1.37 -0.66 -6.57
N CYS A 135 -2.58 -0.30 -6.99
CA CYS A 135 -3.19 -0.71 -8.25
C CYS A 135 -4.06 0.42 -8.80
N GLY A 136 -4.35 0.43 -10.10
CA GLY A 136 -5.16 1.48 -10.73
C GLY A 136 -4.71 1.77 -12.15
N PHE A 137 -5.52 2.55 -12.86
CA PHE A 137 -5.24 2.89 -14.26
C PHE A 137 -3.99 3.78 -14.39
N GLN A 138 -3.70 4.61 -13.38
CA GLN A 138 -2.53 5.51 -13.34
C GLN A 138 -1.20 4.77 -13.46
N ILE A 139 -1.16 3.50 -13.03
CA ILE A 139 0.02 2.63 -13.16
C ILE A 139 -0.26 1.42 -14.07
N GLN A 140 -1.34 1.46 -14.84
CA GLN A 140 -1.76 0.41 -15.76
C GLN A 140 -1.85 -0.99 -15.12
N LEU A 141 -2.22 -1.03 -13.83
CA LEU A 141 -2.31 -2.28 -13.07
C LEU A 141 -3.74 -2.52 -12.63
N ASN A 142 -4.29 -3.67 -13.01
CA ASN A 142 -5.63 -4.07 -12.56
C ASN A 142 -5.62 -4.30 -11.05
N CYS A 143 -6.60 -3.70 -10.37
CA CYS A 143 -6.83 -4.01 -8.97
C CYS A 143 -7.44 -5.41 -8.84
N PRO A 144 -7.00 -6.20 -7.86
CA PRO A 144 -7.65 -7.47 -7.57
C PRO A 144 -9.13 -7.22 -7.25
N ASP A 145 -10.02 -7.96 -7.90
CA ASP A 145 -11.44 -7.89 -7.58
C ASP A 145 -11.62 -8.27 -6.11
N ASN A 146 -12.23 -7.39 -5.33
CA ASN A 146 -12.73 -7.72 -4.00
C ASN A 146 -13.92 -8.68 -4.13
N LYS A 147 -13.71 -9.87 -4.70
CA LYS A 147 -14.63 -10.98 -4.48
C LYS A 147 -14.35 -11.46 -3.06
N PRO A 148 -15.32 -11.38 -2.13
CA PRO A 148 -15.19 -12.09 -0.86
C PRO A 148 -14.83 -13.55 -1.21
N PRO A 149 -13.96 -14.22 -0.43
CA PRO A 149 -13.69 -15.64 -0.66
C PRO A 149 -15.04 -16.33 -0.85
N GLN A 150 -15.25 -16.94 -2.02
CA GLN A 150 -16.46 -17.72 -2.19
C GLN A 150 -16.40 -18.77 -1.11
N VAL A 151 -17.38 -18.73 -0.20
CA VAL A 151 -17.70 -19.88 0.63
C VAL A 151 -17.92 -20.99 -0.38
N VAL A 152 -16.94 -21.89 -0.47
CA VAL A 152 -17.12 -23.13 -1.19
C VAL A 152 -18.17 -23.85 -0.37
N GLU A 153 -19.44 -23.74 -0.76
CA GLU A 153 -20.48 -24.58 -0.18
C GLU A 153 -20.03 -26.03 -0.40
N PRO A 154 -20.12 -26.89 0.64
CA PRO A 154 -19.71 -28.28 0.49
C PRO A 154 -20.49 -28.89 -0.68
N VAL A 155 -19.75 -29.40 -1.66
CA VAL A 155 -20.31 -30.15 -2.78
C VAL A 155 -21.02 -31.35 -2.17
N ASN A 156 -22.35 -31.33 -2.18
CA ASN A 156 -23.14 -32.52 -1.92
C ASN A 156 -22.93 -33.48 -3.10
N GLU A 157 -22.17 -34.54 -2.88
CA GLU A 157 -22.14 -35.72 -3.74
C GLU A 157 -23.51 -36.40 -3.73
N SER A 158 -24.41 -35.89 -4.55
CA SER A 158 -25.45 -36.70 -5.17
C SER A 158 -25.86 -35.98 -6.43
N ASN A 159 -25.41 -36.54 -7.57
CA ASN A 159 -26.09 -36.62 -8.86
C ASN A 159 -25.06 -36.91 -9.96
N GLU A 160 -24.36 -38.05 -9.88
CA GLU A 160 -23.78 -38.66 -11.09
C GLU A 160 -24.88 -39.43 -11.81
N SER A 161 -25.44 -38.80 -12.84
CA SER A 161 -26.29 -39.47 -13.83
C SER A 161 -25.37 -40.06 -14.89
N TRP A 162 -25.23 -41.38 -14.85
CA TRP A 162 -24.58 -42.17 -15.89
C TRP A 162 -25.45 -42.12 -17.14
N GLU A 163 -24.95 -41.60 -18.26
CA GLU A 163 -25.24 -42.18 -19.57
C GLU A 163 -24.31 -41.63 -20.68
N GLN A 164 -23.67 -42.60 -21.35
CA GLN A 164 -23.30 -42.61 -22.77
C GLN A 164 -22.09 -41.80 -23.26
N SER A 165 -20.92 -42.42 -23.18
CA SER A 165 -20.05 -42.55 -24.37
C SER A 165 -19.16 -43.79 -24.26
N GLN A 166 -19.63 -44.91 -24.81
CA GLN A 166 -18.78 -46.07 -25.10
C GLN A 166 -17.91 -45.77 -26.31
N THR A 167 -16.58 -45.80 -26.16
CA THR A 167 -15.66 -46.17 -27.24
C THR A 167 -14.51 -47.01 -26.70
N LYS A 168 -14.35 -48.17 -27.35
CA LYS A 168 -13.44 -49.30 -27.10
C LYS A 168 -11.96 -48.91 -27.15
N HIS A 169 -11.13 -49.54 -26.31
CA HIS A 169 -9.90 -50.26 -26.74
C HIS A 169 -9.35 -51.16 -25.59
N PRO A 170 -8.70 -52.31 -25.88
CA PRO A 170 -8.58 -53.43 -24.94
C PRO A 170 -7.18 -53.64 -24.32
N PHE A 171 -7.21 -54.16 -23.09
CA PHE A 171 -6.27 -55.10 -22.42
C PHE A 171 -4.75 -54.93 -22.54
N ARG A 172 -4.09 -54.76 -21.38
CA ARG A 172 -3.04 -55.70 -20.94
C ARG A 172 -2.83 -55.69 -19.42
N ALA A 173 -3.11 -56.82 -18.77
CA ALA A 173 -2.75 -57.10 -17.39
C ALA A 173 -1.32 -57.64 -17.29
N ARG A 174 -0.62 -57.28 -16.20
CA ARG A 174 0.49 -58.06 -15.65
C ARG A 174 0.36 -58.09 -14.11
N ASN A 175 0.25 -59.30 -13.56
CA ASN A 175 0.57 -59.68 -12.17
C ASN A 175 2.03 -59.27 -11.85
N ILE A 176 2.55 -59.17 -10.62
CA ILE A 176 2.59 -60.17 -9.53
C ILE A 176 3.11 -59.51 -8.23
N THR A 177 2.50 -59.88 -7.09
CA THR A 177 3.04 -60.12 -5.72
C THR A 177 4.30 -59.40 -5.20
N GLY A 178 4.18 -58.79 -4.00
CA GLY A 178 5.31 -58.47 -3.12
C GLY A 178 4.86 -58.08 -1.71
N VAL A 179 5.17 -58.94 -0.72
CA VAL A 179 4.94 -58.77 0.72
C VAL A 179 5.82 -57.65 1.26
N VAL A 180 5.28 -56.75 2.10
CA VAL A 180 6.08 -55.77 2.86
C VAL A 180 6.00 -56.11 4.34
N GLU A 181 7.08 -56.67 4.86
CA GLU A 181 7.36 -56.82 6.28
C GLU A 181 7.73 -55.47 6.92
N LYS A 182 7.28 -55.25 8.16
CA LYS A 182 7.72 -54.16 9.04
C LYS A 182 9.03 -54.52 9.73
N PRO A 183 9.86 -53.51 10.09
CA PRO A 183 10.68 -53.61 11.29
C PRO A 183 10.41 -52.49 12.30
N ALA A 184 10.95 -52.75 13.50
CA ALA A 184 10.52 -52.30 14.81
C ALA A 184 11.10 -50.95 15.28
N ARG A 185 10.49 -50.48 16.39
CA ARG A 185 10.91 -49.37 17.26
C ARG A 185 12.38 -49.46 17.69
N SER A 186 13.02 -48.30 17.83
CA SER A 186 13.97 -48.05 18.92
C SER A 186 13.83 -46.61 19.43
N SER A 187 13.96 -46.50 20.74
CA SER A 187 13.72 -45.36 21.62
C SER A 187 15.04 -44.71 22.05
N TYR A 188 15.09 -43.38 22.12
CA TYR A 188 16.06 -42.66 22.96
C TYR A 188 15.44 -41.42 23.60
N THR A 189 15.60 -41.34 24.92
CA THR A 189 15.29 -40.27 25.87
C THR A 189 16.53 -39.40 26.16
N SER A 190 16.34 -38.10 26.42
CA SER A 190 17.12 -37.19 27.28
C SER A 190 16.80 -35.74 26.88
N ALA A 191 15.96 -34.97 27.60
CA ALA A 191 16.24 -34.22 28.83
C ALA A 191 17.36 -33.15 28.66
N PHE A 192 16.96 -31.87 28.68
CA PHE A 192 17.78 -30.72 29.07
C PHE A 192 16.87 -29.66 29.71
N GLU A 193 17.08 -29.41 31.01
CA GLU A 193 16.58 -28.26 31.76
C GLU A 193 17.49 -27.04 31.49
N PHE A 194 16.92 -25.83 31.51
CA PHE A 194 17.68 -24.58 31.64
C PHE A 194 17.28 -23.90 32.95
N SER A 195 18.32 -23.45 33.67
CA SER A 195 18.28 -22.58 34.83
C SER A 195 17.84 -21.16 34.48
#